data_AF-A0A6B3CDZ3-F1
#
_entry.id   AF-A0A6B3CDZ3-F1
#
_cell.length_a   1.000
_cell.length_b   1.000
_cell.length_c   1.000
_cell.angle_alpha   90.00
_cell.angle_beta   90.00
_cell.angle_gamma   90.00
#
_symmetry.space_group_name_H-M   'P 1'
#
loop_
_entity.id
_entity.type
_entity.pdbx_description
1 polymer ?
#
loop_
_entity_poly.entity_id
_entity_poly.type
_entity_poly.pdbx_seq_one_letter_code
_entity_poly.pdbx_strand_id
1 'polypeptide(L)' 'YGQPAGSKPFNFVFHGGSGSTAEEIATALENGVVKMNIDTDTQYAFTRPVADHVFRNYDGVLKVDGEVGNK' A
#
# COMPACT_ATOMS: atom_id res chain seq x y z
N TYR A 1 -0.94 -40.26 -10.94
CA TYR A 1 -0.42 -39.20 -10.05
C TYR A 1 -0.06 -38.00 -10.91
N GLY A 2 -0.63 -36.84 -10.62
CA GLY A 2 -0.50 -35.63 -11.43
C GLY A 2 -1.75 -34.77 -11.26
N GLN A 3 -1.59 -33.44 -11.23
CA GLN A 3 -2.74 -32.54 -11.21
C GLN A 3 -3.50 -32.59 -12.56
N PRO A 4 -4.80 -32.27 -12.60
CA PRO A 4 -5.59 -32.20 -13.83
C PRO A 4 -4.96 -31.30 -14.90
N ALA A 5 -5.27 -31.57 -16.17
CA ALA A 5 -4.92 -30.67 -17.27
C ALA A 5 -5.59 -29.30 -17.05
N GLY A 6 -4.82 -28.22 -17.19
CA GLY A 6 -5.28 -26.86 -16.89
C GLY A 6 -5.10 -26.42 -15.43
N SER A 7 -4.61 -27.29 -14.55
CA SER A 7 -4.17 -26.86 -13.22
C SER A 7 -3.00 -25.88 -13.31
N LYS A 8 -2.97 -24.89 -12.41
CA LYS A 8 -1.84 -23.97 -12.22
C LYS A 8 -0.93 -24.56 -11.13
N PRO A 9 0.17 -25.24 -11.49
CA PRO A 9 0.93 -26.04 -10.53
C PRO A 9 1.78 -25.20 -9.57
N PHE A 10 1.96 -23.91 -9.86
CA PHE A 10 2.76 -22.99 -9.07
C PHE A 10 1.88 -21.99 -8.33
N ASN A 11 2.27 -21.71 -7.08
CA ASN A 11 1.73 -20.61 -6.30
C ASN A 11 2.67 -19.42 -6.45
N PHE A 12 2.35 -18.48 -7.35
CA PHE A 12 3.20 -17.32 -7.60
C PHE A 12 3.00 -16.21 -6.57
N VAL A 13 4.06 -15.43 -6.35
CA VAL A 13 4.06 -14.22 -5.53
C VAL A 13 4.41 -13.02 -6.40
N PHE A 14 3.56 -12.00 -6.41
CA PHE A 14 3.79 -10.74 -7.11
C PHE A 14 4.42 -9.73 -6.14
N HIS A 15 5.73 -9.52 -6.27
CA HIS A 15 6.45 -8.48 -5.53
C HIS A 15 6.28 -7.11 -6.18
N GLY A 16 6.19 -6.06 -5.37
CA GLY A 16 6.13 -4.67 -5.85
C GLY A 16 4.82 -4.34 -6.56
N GLY A 17 3.68 -4.73 -6.00
CA GLY A 17 2.37 -4.50 -6.63
C GLY A 17 1.82 -3.08 -6.48
N SER A 18 2.49 -2.19 -5.75
CA SER A 18 2.07 -0.80 -5.61
C SER A 18 2.25 -0.03 -6.92
N GLY A 19 1.22 0.73 -7.30
CA GLY A 19 1.21 1.49 -8.57
C GLY A 19 0.90 0.68 -9.83
N SER A 20 0.71 -0.64 -9.74
CA SER A 20 0.25 -1.47 -10.87
C SER A 20 -1.18 -1.13 -11.27
N THR A 21 -1.48 -1.27 -12.56
CA THR A 21 -2.84 -1.10 -13.10
C THR A 21 -3.75 -2.27 -12.72
N ALA A 22 -5.07 -2.05 -12.79
CA ALA A 22 -6.05 -3.11 -12.55
C ALA A 22 -5.90 -4.25 -13.56
N GLU A 23 -5.55 -3.92 -14.81
CA GLU A 23 -5.33 -4.87 -15.90
C GLU A 23 -4.09 -5.75 -15.65
N GLU A 24 -2.99 -5.19 -15.15
CA GLU A 24 -1.78 -5.95 -14.79
C GLU A 24 -2.06 -6.89 -13.62
N ILE A 25 -2.82 -6.44 -12.61
CA ILE A 25 -3.21 -7.28 -11.46
C ILE A 25 -4.13 -8.41 -11.93
N ALA A 26 -5.12 -8.13 -12.78
CA ALA A 26 -6.01 -9.13 -13.35
C ALA A 26 -5.23 -10.20 -14.12
N THR A 27 -4.29 -9.78 -14.98
CA THR A 27 -3.40 -10.68 -15.71
C THR A 27 -2.56 -11.56 -14.77
N ALA A 28 -2.04 -11.00 -13.69
CA ALA A 28 -1.27 -11.76 -12.69
C ALA A 28 -2.12 -12.84 -11.99
N LEU A 29 -3.37 -12.52 -11.64
CA LEU A 29 -4.34 -13.48 -11.06
C LEU A 29 -4.69 -14.60 -12.05
N GLU A 30 -4.94 -14.25 -13.31
CA GLU A 30 -5.17 -15.21 -14.41
C GLU A 30 -3.99 -16.17 -14.57
N ASN A 31 -2.77 -15.76 -14.25
CA ASN A 31 -1.56 -16.58 -14.31
C ASN A 31 -1.20 -17.31 -13.00
N GLY A 32 -2.01 -17.20 -11.94
CA GLY A 32 -1.85 -18.01 -10.72
C GLY A 32 -1.03 -17.35 -9.61
N VAL A 33 -0.92 -16.02 -9.61
CA VAL A 33 -0.49 -15.29 -8.42
C VAL A 33 -1.53 -15.47 -7.32
N VAL A 34 -1.06 -15.85 -6.13
CA VAL A 34 -1.89 -16.05 -4.92
C VAL A 34 -1.57 -15.07 -3.80
N LYS A 35 -0.48 -14.31 -3.94
CA LYS A 35 -0.02 -13.31 -2.97
C LYS A 35 0.59 -12.13 -3.70
N MET A 36 0.19 -10.91 -3.34
CA MET A 36 0.80 -9.67 -3.83
C MET A 36 1.36 -8.87 -2.64
N ASN A 37 2.55 -8.27 -2.81
CA ASN A 37 3.13 -7.36 -1.82
C ASN A 37 2.71 -5.92 -2.13
N ILE A 38 2.12 -5.24 -1.14
CA ILE A 38 1.78 -3.82 -1.17
C ILE A 38 2.45 -3.14 0.02
N ASP A 39 3.25 -2.11 -0.24
CA ASP A 39 3.97 -1.39 0.81
C ASP A 39 4.00 0.13 0.54
N THR A 40 4.43 0.56 -0.65
CA THR A 40 4.48 1.98 -0.97
C THR A 40 3.10 2.66 -0.90
N ASP A 41 2.05 2.00 -1.42
CA ASP A 41 0.70 2.56 -1.35
C ASP A 41 0.17 2.63 0.08
N THR A 42 0.46 1.63 0.91
CA THR A 42 -0.01 1.60 2.31
C THR A 42 0.75 2.63 3.16
N GLN A 43 2.06 2.77 2.97
CA GLN A 43 2.86 3.83 3.61
C GLN A 43 2.35 5.22 3.21
N TYR A 44 2.07 5.44 1.93
CA TYR A 44 1.52 6.71 1.46
C TYR A 44 0.12 6.96 2.03
N ALA A 45 -0.78 5.98 1.96
CA ALA A 45 -2.15 6.09 2.48
C ALA A 45 -2.17 6.36 3.99
N PHE A 46 -1.25 5.77 4.75
CA PHE A 46 -1.09 6.02 6.17
C PHE A 46 -0.54 7.43 6.45
N THR A 47 0.46 7.88 5.70
CA THR A 47 1.15 9.15 5.94
C THR A 47 0.33 10.36 5.46
N ARG A 48 -0.45 10.20 4.38
CA ARG A 48 -1.23 11.28 3.76
C ARG A 48 -2.15 12.03 4.73
N PRO A 49 -2.96 11.39 5.60
CA PRO A 49 -3.78 12.10 6.57
C PRO A 49 -2.97 12.76 7.69
N VAL A 50 -1.81 12.21 8.06
CA VAL A 50 -0.91 12.84 9.03
C VAL A 50 -0.37 14.15 8.47
N ALA A 51 0.12 14.14 7.24
CA ALA A 51 0.57 15.36 6.56
C ALA A 51 -0.56 16.39 6.47
N ASP A 52 -1.75 15.97 6.10
CA ASP A 52 -2.96 16.81 6.04
C ASP A 52 -3.27 17.48 7.38
N HIS A 53 -3.23 16.71 8.47
CA HIS A 53 -3.46 17.19 9.82
C HIS A 53 -2.41 18.23 10.23
N VAL A 54 -1.13 17.95 9.97
CA VAL A 54 -0.03 18.88 10.29
C VAL A 54 -0.19 20.20 9.53
N PHE A 55 -0.53 20.18 8.25
CA PHE A 55 -0.70 21.42 7.48
C PHE A 55 -1.93 22.24 7.90
N ARG A 56 -3.03 21.60 8.28
CA ARG A 56 -4.25 22.29 8.71
C ARG A 56 -4.18 22.82 10.15
N ASN A 57 -3.34 22.23 10.98
CA ASN A 57 -3.21 22.57 12.41
C ASN A 57 -1.78 23.00 12.74
N TYR A 58 -1.10 23.64 11.78
CA TYR A 58 0.34 23.88 11.83
C TYR A 58 0.77 24.63 13.10
N ASP A 59 -0.07 25.55 13.57
CA ASP A 59 0.09 26.37 14.77
C ASP A 59 -0.13 25.60 16.08
N GLY A 60 -1.02 24.61 16.08
CA GLY A 60 -1.24 23.72 17.22
C GLY A 60 -0.19 22.61 17.35
N VAL A 61 0.38 22.14 16.24
CA VAL A 61 1.36 21.05 16.23
C VAL A 61 2.81 21.53 16.34
N LEU A 62 3.11 22.75 15.91
CA LEU A 62 4.46 23.32 16.03
C LEU A 62 4.61 24.02 17.39
N LYS A 63 5.65 23.64 18.12
CA LYS A 63 6.04 24.33 19.35
C LYS A 63 6.62 25.70 18.98
N VAL A 64 5.86 26.76 19.23
CA VAL A 64 6.34 28.15 19.12
C VAL A 64 6.91 28.54 20.49
N ASP A 65 8.23 28.75 20.54
CA ASP A 65 9.03 29.30 21.64
C ASP A 65 8.49 29.14 23.08
N GLY A 66 8.98 28.11 23.77
CA GLY A 66 8.85 27.98 25.23
C GLY A 66 7.54 27.38 25.74
N GLU A 67 6.43 27.54 25.03
CA GLU A 67 5.14 26.95 25.40
C GLU A 67 4.74 25.80 24.46
N VAL A 68 4.06 24.79 25.01
CA VAL A 68 3.44 23.74 24.18
C VAL A 68 2.30 24.41 23.40
N GLY A 69 2.22 24.16 22.09
CA GLY A 69 1.30 24.83 21.16
C GLY A 69 -0.15 24.91 21.64
N ASN A 70 -0.95 25.75 20.97
CA ASN A 70 -2.31 26.11 21.39
C ASN A 70 -3.13 24.89 21.85
N LYS A 71 -3.40 24.82 23.16
CA LYS A 71 -4.32 23.87 23.80
C LYS A 71 -5.74 24.40 23.79
#